data_AF-A0A520LLU3-F1
#
_entry.id   AF-A0A520LLU3-F1
#
_cell.length_a   1.000
_cell.length_b   1.000
_cell.length_c   1.000
_cell.angle_alpha   90.00
_cell.angle_beta   90.00
_cell.angle_gamma   90.00
#
_symmetry.space_group_name_H-M   'P 1'
#
loop_
_entity.id
_entity.type
_entity.pdbx_description
1 polymer ?
#
loop_
_entity_poly.entity_id
_entity_poly.type
_entity_poly.pdbx_seq_one_letter_code
_entity_poly.pdbx_strand_id
1 'polypeptide(L)' 'MSDPQLVQTLVEKGLELSASAGGELERSCWMVVHEHHHGMKPSEYDIREIDEDLYLAVLSAARSAQ' A
#
# COMPACT_ATOMS: atom_id res chain seq x y z
N MET A 1 -7.29 -8.95 11.98
CA MET A 1 -5.83 -8.87 12.18
C MET A 1 -5.18 -9.23 10.87
N SER A 2 -4.52 -8.29 10.22
CA SER A 2 -3.84 -8.50 8.95
C SER A 2 -2.66 -9.47 9.12
N ASP A 3 -2.46 -10.35 8.13
CA ASP A 3 -1.35 -11.31 8.13
C ASP A 3 -0.01 -10.54 8.13
N PRO A 4 0.89 -10.76 9.11
CA PRO A 4 2.18 -10.07 9.18
C PRO A 4 3.06 -10.27 7.95
N GLN A 5 2.99 -11.44 7.30
CA GLN A 5 3.78 -11.72 6.10
C GLN A 5 3.23 -10.91 4.91
N LEU A 6 1.91 -10.84 4.78
CA LEU A 6 1.25 -10.00 3.77
C LEU A 6 1.60 -8.52 3.97
N VAL A 7 1.52 -8.01 5.20
CA VAL A 7 1.86 -6.62 5.51
C VAL A 7 3.29 -6.32 5.07
N GLN A 8 4.25 -7.19 5.39
CA GLN A 8 5.65 -6.99 5.01
C GLN A 8 5.83 -6.95 3.48
N THR A 9 5.22 -7.89 2.76
CA THR A 9 5.26 -7.90 1.29
C THR A 9 4.68 -6.62 0.68
N LEU A 10 3.60 -6.08 1.25
CA LEU A 10 2.99 -4.83 0.76
C LEU A 10 3.82 -3.60 1.14
N VAL A 11 4.49 -3.61 2.30
CA VAL A 11 5.44 -2.56 2.69
C VAL A 11 6.59 -2.46 1.70
N GLU A 12 7.22 -3.59 1.36
CA GLU A 12 8.33 -3.63 0.39
C GLU A 12 7.91 -3.04 -0.96
N LYS A 13 6.76 -3.49 -1.49
CA LYS A 13 6.19 -2.95 -2.73
C LYS A 13 5.86 -1.46 -2.63
N GLY A 14 5.30 -1.02 -1.50
CA GLY A 14 4.94 0.37 -1.26
C GLY A 14 6.16 1.28 -1.21
N LEU A 15 7.25 0.85 -0.57
CA LEU A 15 8.52 1.58 -0.51
C LEU A 15 9.19 1.66 -1.89
N GLU A 16 9.24 0.54 -2.63
CA GLU A 16 9.77 0.50 -3.99
C GLU A 16 8.99 1.45 -4.92
N LEU A 17 7.66 1.39 -4.87
CA LEU A 17 6.80 2.27 -5.65
C LEU A 17 7.01 3.74 -5.27
N SER A 18 7.06 4.05 -3.97
CA SER A 18 7.30 5.41 -3.46
C SER A 18 8.62 5.98 -3.98
N ALA A 19 9.70 5.19 -3.96
CA ALA A 19 11.01 5.60 -4.45
C ALA A 19 11.00 5.96 -5.95
N SER A 20 10.21 5.23 -6.76
CA SER A 20 10.04 5.52 -8.19
C SER A 20 9.04 6.63 -8.50
N ALA A 21 8.10 6.92 -7.59
CA ALA A 21 7.01 7.86 -7.77
C ALA A 21 7.24 9.24 -7.10
N GLY A 22 8.49 9.57 -6.76
CA GLY A 22 8.84 10.89 -6.21
C GLY A 22 8.65 11.02 -4.70
N GLY A 23 8.55 9.92 -3.96
CA GLY A 23 8.47 9.92 -2.49
C GLY A 23 7.06 9.93 -1.92
N GLU A 24 6.04 9.75 -2.75
CA GLU A 24 4.63 9.75 -2.35
C GLU A 24 4.25 8.43 -1.64
N LEU A 25 4.70 8.27 -0.38
CA LEU A 25 4.55 7.03 0.38
C LEU A 25 3.08 6.65 0.60
N GLU A 26 2.25 7.57 1.11
CA GLU A 26 0.85 7.27 1.42
C GLU A 26 0.07 6.80 0.19
N ARG A 27 0.27 7.49 -0.93
CA ARG A 27 -0.29 7.11 -2.23
C ARG A 27 0.19 5.74 -2.65
N SER A 28 1.48 5.46 -2.50
CA SER A 28 2.07 4.18 -2.89
C SER A 28 1.55 3.02 -2.05
N CYS A 29 1.46 3.19 -0.73
CA CYS A 29 0.84 2.23 0.19
C CYS A 29 -0.63 1.97 -0.16
N TRP A 30 -1.39 3.03 -0.46
CA TRP A 30 -2.78 2.89 -0.90
C TRP A 30 -2.89 2.09 -2.22
N MET A 31 -2.04 2.39 -3.21
CA MET A 31 -2.05 1.71 -4.51
C MET A 31 -1.75 0.21 -4.41
N VAL A 32 -0.78 -0.20 -3.59
CA VAL A 32 -0.42 -1.62 -3.44
C VAL A 32 -1.49 -2.40 -2.69
N VAL A 33 -2.16 -1.77 -1.72
CA VAL A 33 -3.29 -2.38 -1.00
C VAL A 33 -4.52 -2.46 -1.91
N HIS A 34 -4.79 -1.42 -2.69
CA HIS A 34 -5.81 -1.45 -3.73
C HIS A 34 -5.58 -2.60 -4.71
N GLU A 35 -4.36 -2.72 -5.25
CA GLU A 35 -4.01 -3.79 -6.20
C GLU A 35 -4.16 -5.18 -5.56
N HIS A 36 -3.78 -5.33 -4.31
CA HIS A 36 -3.99 -6.58 -3.57
C HIS A 36 -5.48 -6.91 -3.38
N HIS A 37 -6.28 -5.92 -2.96
CA HIS A 37 -7.70 -6.11 -2.66
C HIS A 37 -8.53 -6.39 -3.91
N HIS A 38 -8.26 -5.70 -5.01
CA HIS A 38 -9.05 -5.77 -6.25
C HIS A 38 -8.41 -6.62 -7.36
N GLY A 39 -7.18 -7.08 -7.17
CA GLY A 39 -6.41 -7.81 -8.18
C GLY A 39 -5.99 -6.97 -9.40
N MET A 40 -6.11 -5.65 -9.31
CA MET A 40 -5.80 -4.72 -10.40
C MET A 40 -5.32 -3.37 -9.89
N LYS A 41 -4.45 -2.72 -10.66
CA LYS A 41 -4.00 -1.35 -10.37
C LYS A 41 -5.18 -0.38 -10.40
N PRO A 42 -5.17 0.64 -9.52
CA PRO A 42 -6.19 1.68 -9.56
C PRO A 42 -6.08 2.48 -10.85
N SER A 43 -7.22 2.81 -11.46
CA SER A 43 -7.27 3.79 -12.54
C SER A 43 -7.15 5.21 -11.99
N GLU A 44 -7.00 6.20 -12.87
CA GLU A 44 -7.16 7.59 -12.44
C GLU A 44 -8.59 7.79 -11.87
N TYR A 45 -8.69 8.47 -10.73
CA TYR A 45 -9.95 8.67 -9.99
C TYR A 45 -10.67 7.38 -9.57
N ASP A 46 -9.94 6.30 -9.31
CA ASP A 46 -10.53 5.09 -8.74
C ASP A 46 -11.11 5.40 -7.33
N ILE A 47 -12.42 5.20 -7.19
CA ILE A 47 -13.17 5.47 -5.95
C ILE A 47 -13.46 4.21 -5.15
N ARG A 48 -12.93 3.06 -5.56
CA ARG A 48 -13.19 1.80 -4.86
C ARG A 48 -12.60 1.81 -3.46
N GLU A 49 -13.37 1.23 -2.54
CA GLU A 49 -12.91 1.01 -1.16
C GLU A 49 -11.78 -0.02 -1.13
N ILE A 50 -10.89 0.14 -0.16
CA ILE A 50 -9.83 -0.83 0.14
C ILE A 50 -10.01 -1.35 1.56
N ASP A 51 -9.31 -2.43 1.90
CA ASP A 51 -9.17 -2.85 3.28
C ASP A 51 -8.40 -1.78 4.07
N GLU A 52 -9.12 -0.99 4.85
CA GLU A 52 -8.59 0.14 5.62
C GLU A 52 -7.61 -0.33 6.71
N ASP A 53 -7.92 -1.43 7.40
CA ASP A 53 -7.06 -1.97 8.46
C ASP A 53 -5.72 -2.44 7.86
N LEU A 54 -5.75 -3.11 6.72
CA LEU A 54 -4.55 -3.49 5.99
C LEU A 54 -3.76 -2.27 5.51
N TYR A 55 -4.44 -1.24 4.99
CA TYR A 55 -3.80 0.01 4.59
C TYR A 55 -3.08 0.70 5.74
N LEU A 56 -3.74 0.86 6.88
CA LEU A 56 -3.16 1.50 8.05
C LEU A 56 -1.98 0.69 8.61
N ALA A 57 -2.07 -0.64 8.61
CA ALA A 57 -0.97 -1.52 9.01
C ALA A 57 0.25 -1.38 8.10
N VAL A 58 0.04 -1.38 6.77
CA VAL A 58 1.11 -1.21 5.78
C VAL A 58 1.73 0.18 5.87
N LEU A 59 0.91 1.23 5.95
CA LEU A 59 1.40 2.60 6.05
C LEU A 59 2.23 2.81 7.33
N SER A 60 1.74 2.31 8.47
CA SER A 60 2.44 2.42 9.75
C SER A 60 3.80 1.72 9.68
N ALA A 61 3.85 0.47 9.20
CA ALA A 61 5.09 -0.29 9.07
C ALA A 61 6.07 0.36 8.08
N ALA A 62 5.60 0.87 6.94
CA ALA A 62 6.44 1.55 5.96
C ALA A 62 7.03 2.87 6.48
N ARG A 63 6.27 3.62 7.30
CA ARG A 63 6.78 4.84 7.98
C ARG A 63 7.87 4.51 9.00
N SER A 64 7.80 3.35 9.66
CA SER A 64 8.84 2.91 10.61
C SER A 64 10.11 2.36 9.93
N ALA A 65 10.06 2.10 8.63
CA ALA A 65 11.17 1.53 7.85
C ALA A 65 11.98 2.57 7.06
N GLN A 66 11.53 3.82 7.01
CA GLN A 66 12.29 4.98 6.50
C GLN A 66 13.14 5.60 7.60
#